data_AF-A0A9E6ET15-F1
#
_entry.id   AF-A0A9E6ET15-F1
#
_cell.length_a   1.000
_cell.length_b   1.000
_cell.length_c   1.000
_cell.angle_alpha   90.00
_cell.angle_beta   90.00
_cell.angle_gamma   90.00
#
_symmetry.space_group_name_H-M   'P 1'
#
loop_
_entity.id
_entity.type
_entity.pdbx_description
1 polymer ?
#
loop_
_entity_poly.entity_id
_entity_poly.type
_entity_poly.pdbx_seq_one_letter_code
_entity_poly.pdbx_strand_id
1 'polypeptide(L)'
;MRHSIIVSVLAITLIFTCKIFSQNVEFDKKNFPGIKDQLKAALKELSLGDELYDLALVPNSGNFALALDYYLKAQDFNPNNALLNFKIGRCYLNSFNKTKSISYFETALKLDAKVNLEIHYLMGQAYQLNLEFDKAVKEYKTYKESLVPDELVKYT
;
A
#
# COMPACT_ATOMS: atom_id res chain seq x y z
N MET A 1 23.86 8.98 45.05
CA MET A 1 24.25 7.94 44.08
C MET A 1 23.11 6.99 43.63
N ARG A 2 21.84 7.17 44.06
CA ARG A 2 20.73 6.28 43.65
C ARG A 2 19.81 6.83 42.54
N HIS A 3 19.89 8.12 42.21
CA HIS A 3 19.04 8.72 41.18
C HIS A 3 19.53 8.48 39.75
N SER A 4 20.85 8.29 39.53
CA SER A 4 21.40 8.09 38.19
C SER A 4 21.08 6.72 37.58
N ILE A 5 20.85 5.68 38.39
CA ILE A 5 20.55 4.33 37.86
C ILE A 5 19.10 4.23 37.36
N ILE A 6 18.15 4.91 38.02
CA ILE A 6 16.73 4.88 37.66
C ILE A 6 16.48 5.60 36.32
N VAL A 7 17.18 6.71 36.07
CA VAL A 7 17.08 7.45 34.80
C VAL A 7 17.64 6.64 33.64
N SER A 8 18.70 5.86 33.85
CA SER A 8 19.28 4.98 32.82
C SER A 8 18.37 3.80 32.45
N VAL A 9 17.69 3.18 33.42
CA VAL A 9 16.76 2.07 33.15
C VAL A 9 15.50 2.56 32.44
N LEU A 10 14.96 3.73 32.81
CA LEU A 10 13.83 4.36 32.11
C LEU A 10 14.15 4.74 30.66
N ALA A 11 15.37 5.23 30.39
CA ALA A 11 15.82 5.55 29.04
C ALA A 11 16.00 4.31 28.16
N ILE A 12 16.44 3.18 28.72
CA ILE A 12 16.58 1.91 27.98
C ILE A 12 15.20 1.28 27.68
N THR A 13 14.21 1.44 28.56
CA THR A 13 12.83 0.98 28.29
C THR A 13 12.08 1.83 27.26
N LEU A 14 12.45 3.11 27.09
CA LEU A 14 11.82 4.00 26.11
C LEU A 14 12.27 3.72 24.67
N ILE A 15 13.40 3.04 24.48
CA ILE A 15 13.92 2.63 23.16
C ILE A 15 13.29 1.30 22.69
N PHE A 16 12.55 0.61 23.58
CA PHE A 16 11.83 -0.63 23.26
C PHE A 16 10.38 -0.44 22.84
N THR A 17 9.86 0.79 22.78
CA THR A 17 8.53 1.02 22.20
C THR A 17 8.62 0.99 20.69
N CYS A 18 8.21 -0.16 20.14
CA CYS A 18 7.60 -0.28 18.83
C CYS A 18 8.51 -0.14 17.60
N LYS A 19 9.35 -1.16 17.37
CA LYS A 19 9.28 -1.80 16.04
C LYS A 19 7.96 -2.55 15.95
N ILE A 20 6.83 -1.84 15.94
CA ILE A 20 5.58 -2.41 15.45
C ILE A 20 5.87 -2.68 13.98
N PHE A 21 6.04 -3.95 13.61
CA PHE A 21 5.71 -4.35 12.25
C PHE A 21 4.31 -3.81 12.03
N SER A 22 4.17 -2.75 11.21
CA SER A 22 2.85 -2.21 10.93
C SER A 22 2.06 -3.37 10.36
N GLN A 23 1.10 -3.86 11.12
CA GLN A 23 0.29 -5.00 10.73
C GLN A 23 -0.79 -4.47 9.79
N ASN A 24 -1.10 -5.22 8.74
CA ASN A 24 -2.26 -4.92 7.92
C ASN A 24 -3.53 -4.86 8.80
N VAL A 25 -4.26 -3.74 8.73
CA VAL A 25 -5.51 -3.48 9.44
C VAL A 25 -6.65 -3.38 8.43
N GLU A 26 -7.57 -4.33 8.48
CA GLU A 26 -8.79 -4.29 7.68
C GLU A 26 -9.81 -3.27 8.21
N PHE A 27 -10.66 -2.75 7.32
CA PHE A 27 -11.81 -1.90 7.66
C PHE A 27 -12.93 -2.71 8.33
N ASP A 28 -12.62 -3.34 9.46
CA ASP A 28 -13.52 -4.16 10.25
C ASP A 28 -13.86 -3.46 11.56
N LYS A 29 -15.13 -3.49 11.96
CA LYS A 29 -15.62 -2.92 13.23
C LYS A 29 -14.82 -3.38 14.46
N LYS A 30 -14.23 -4.58 14.43
CA LYS A 30 -13.41 -5.12 15.53
C LYS A 30 -12.09 -4.35 15.70
N ASN A 31 -11.58 -3.75 14.63
CA ASN A 31 -10.34 -2.98 14.63
C ASN A 31 -10.57 -1.51 15.03
N PHE A 32 -11.82 -1.04 14.97
CA PHE A 32 -12.19 0.36 15.23
C PHE A 32 -13.37 0.48 16.23
N PRO A 33 -13.24 -0.03 17.46
CA PRO A 33 -14.30 0.06 18.46
C PRO A 33 -14.56 1.52 18.87
N GLY A 34 -15.84 1.87 19.04
CA GLY A 34 -16.25 3.20 19.53
C GLY A 34 -16.31 4.32 18.49
N ILE A 35 -15.90 4.08 17.24
CA ILE A 35 -15.87 5.07 16.15
C ILE A 35 -16.62 4.60 14.90
N LYS A 36 -17.82 4.04 15.12
CA LYS A 36 -18.62 3.39 14.06
C LYS A 36 -19.03 4.33 12.93
N ASP A 37 -19.35 5.59 13.25
CA ASP A 37 -19.78 6.55 12.24
C ASP A 37 -18.61 7.00 11.34
N GLN A 38 -17.42 7.19 11.92
CA GLN A 38 -16.20 7.46 11.17
C GLN A 38 -15.82 6.27 10.29
N LEU A 39 -15.89 5.05 10.82
CA LEU A 39 -15.65 3.83 10.05
C LEU A 39 -16.63 3.71 8.88
N LYS A 40 -17.92 3.99 9.11
CA LYS A 40 -18.95 3.98 8.06
C LYS A 40 -18.67 5.01 6.97
N ALA A 41 -18.25 6.23 7.35
CA ALA A 41 -17.86 7.25 6.39
C ALA A 41 -16.65 6.82 5.56
N ALA A 42 -15.60 6.28 6.21
CA ALA A 42 -14.41 5.79 5.51
C ALA A 42 -14.72 4.60 4.58
N LEU A 43 -15.59 3.67 4.99
CA LEU A 43 -16.06 2.56 4.15
C LEU A 43 -16.85 3.06 2.93
N LYS A 44 -17.61 4.15 3.06
CA LYS A 44 -18.30 4.76 1.93
C LYS A 44 -17.30 5.32 0.91
N GLU A 45 -16.29 6.06 1.36
CA GLU A 45 -15.25 6.57 0.46
C GLU A 45 -14.47 5.40 -0.18
N LEU A 46 -14.13 4.35 0.59
CA LEU A 46 -13.48 3.15 0.07
C LEU A 46 -14.31 2.47 -1.03
N SER A 47 -15.61 2.29 -0.80
CA SER A 47 -16.54 1.69 -1.76
C SER A 47 -16.65 2.49 -3.06
N LEU A 48 -16.78 3.82 -2.96
CA LEU A 48 -16.83 4.71 -4.13
C LEU A 48 -15.50 4.69 -4.90
N GLY A 49 -14.38 4.65 -4.19
CA GLY A 49 -13.07 4.45 -4.78
C GLY A 49 -12.96 3.13 -5.53
N ASP A 50 -13.48 2.04 -4.96
CA ASP A 50 -13.49 0.71 -5.57
C ASP A 50 -14.31 0.65 -6.86
N GLU A 51 -15.52 1.22 -6.87
CA GLU A 51 -16.34 1.31 -8.08
C GLU A 51 -15.62 2.05 -9.21
N LEU A 52 -14.97 3.18 -8.90
CA LEU A 52 -14.24 3.97 -9.89
C LEU A 52 -12.94 3.31 -10.33
N TYR A 53 -12.26 2.62 -9.42
CA TYR A 53 -11.05 1.86 -9.71
C TYR A 53 -11.35 0.70 -10.66
N ASP A 54 -12.40 -0.07 -10.41
CA ASP A 54 -12.81 -1.18 -11.27
C ASP A 54 -13.17 -0.68 -12.68
N LEU A 55 -13.88 0.45 -12.77
CA LEU A 55 -14.11 1.12 -14.05
C LEU A 55 -12.79 1.51 -14.72
N ALA A 56 -11.83 2.07 -13.98
CA ALA A 56 -10.53 2.50 -14.50
C ALA A 56 -9.64 1.35 -15.01
N LEU A 57 -9.88 0.11 -14.59
CA LEU A 57 -9.20 -1.07 -15.12
C LEU A 57 -9.64 -1.43 -16.55
N VAL A 58 -10.82 -0.97 -16.97
CA VAL A 58 -11.30 -1.17 -18.35
C VAL A 58 -10.47 -0.30 -19.31
N PRO A 59 -9.93 -0.85 -20.41
CA PRO A 59 -9.18 -0.06 -21.38
C PRO A 59 -9.98 1.15 -21.88
N ASN A 60 -9.32 2.31 -21.99
CA ASN A 60 -9.88 3.59 -22.44
C ASN A 60 -10.95 4.24 -21.53
N SER A 61 -11.16 3.78 -20.29
CA SER A 61 -12.07 4.42 -19.32
C SER A 61 -11.38 5.47 -18.43
N GLY A 62 -10.08 5.32 -18.18
CA GLY A 62 -9.15 6.39 -17.78
C GLY A 62 -9.39 7.08 -16.43
N ASN A 63 -10.07 6.48 -15.45
CA ASN A 63 -10.55 7.21 -14.27
C ASN A 63 -9.80 6.96 -12.94
N PHE A 64 -8.52 6.59 -12.99
CA PHE A 64 -7.68 6.40 -11.79
C PHE A 64 -7.57 7.66 -10.92
N ALA A 65 -7.68 8.86 -11.50
CA ALA A 65 -7.64 10.10 -10.75
C ALA A 65 -8.85 10.27 -9.81
N LEU A 66 -10.06 9.91 -10.27
CA LEU A 66 -11.24 9.99 -9.41
C LEU A 66 -11.20 8.94 -8.30
N ALA A 67 -10.79 7.71 -8.61
CA ALA A 67 -10.61 6.67 -7.60
C ALA A 67 -9.60 7.10 -6.51
N LEU A 68 -8.50 7.75 -6.92
CA LEU A 68 -7.49 8.27 -6.01
C LEU A 68 -8.07 9.24 -4.97
N ASP A 69 -8.93 10.17 -5.38
CA ASP A 69 -9.50 11.18 -4.46
C ASP A 69 -10.33 10.52 -3.34
N TYR A 70 -11.10 9.49 -3.66
CA TYR A 70 -11.86 8.71 -2.68
C TYR A 70 -10.95 7.86 -1.79
N TYR A 71 -9.95 7.21 -2.37
CA TYR A 71 -9.01 6.40 -1.61
C TYR A 71 -8.16 7.21 -0.64
N LEU A 72 -7.77 8.44 -0.98
CA LEU A 72 -7.01 9.28 -0.05
C LEU A 72 -7.84 9.65 1.20
N LYS A 73 -9.15 9.87 1.07
CA LYS A 73 -10.03 10.08 2.23
C LYS A 73 -10.19 8.83 3.08
N ALA A 74 -10.28 7.65 2.45
CA ALA A 74 -10.29 6.38 3.19
C ALA A 74 -8.94 6.12 3.91
N GLN A 75 -7.83 6.51 3.28
CA GLN A 75 -6.48 6.39 3.81
C GLN A 75 -6.26 7.30 5.03
N ASP A 76 -6.84 8.51 5.05
CA ASP A 76 -6.79 9.40 6.21
C ASP A 76 -7.36 8.75 7.48
N PHE A 77 -8.33 7.84 7.32
CA PHE A 77 -8.90 7.07 8.43
C PHE A 77 -8.05 5.85 8.80
N ASN A 78 -7.62 5.06 7.82
CA ASN A 78 -6.86 3.83 8.05
C ASN A 78 -5.67 3.71 7.07
N PRO A 79 -4.50 4.28 7.43
CA PRO A 79 -3.33 4.21 6.57
C PRO A 79 -2.64 2.84 6.56
N ASN A 80 -3.03 1.93 7.47
CA ASN A 80 -2.42 0.63 7.65
C ASN A 80 -3.17 -0.49 6.94
N ASN A 81 -3.90 -0.20 5.85
CA ASN A 81 -4.51 -1.22 5.01
C ASN A 81 -3.66 -1.50 3.76
N ALA A 82 -3.15 -2.72 3.63
CA ALA A 82 -2.24 -3.08 2.54
C ALA A 82 -2.89 -2.93 1.17
N LEU A 83 -4.12 -3.43 1.02
CA LEU A 83 -4.85 -3.41 -0.25
C LEU A 83 -5.18 -1.97 -0.69
N LEU A 84 -5.58 -1.11 0.24
CA LEU A 84 -5.83 0.30 -0.03
C LEU A 84 -4.54 1.00 -0.49
N ASN A 85 -3.42 0.78 0.21
CA ASN A 85 -2.12 1.33 -0.21
C ASN A 85 -1.72 0.83 -1.61
N PHE A 86 -1.93 -0.45 -1.93
CA PHE A 86 -1.71 -0.98 -3.28
C PHE A 86 -2.56 -0.26 -4.34
N LYS A 87 -3.86 -0.11 -4.08
CA LYS A 87 -4.81 0.57 -4.98
C LYS A 87 -4.43 2.03 -5.20
N ILE A 88 -4.06 2.76 -4.13
CA ILE A 88 -3.55 4.13 -4.21
C ILE A 88 -2.25 4.19 -5.03
N GLY A 89 -1.33 3.26 -4.81
CA GLY A 89 -0.09 3.15 -5.59
C GLY A 89 -0.37 3.01 -7.08
N ARG A 90 -1.27 2.10 -7.48
CA ARG A 90 -1.67 1.92 -8.88
C ARG A 90 -2.36 3.16 -9.44
N CYS A 91 -3.21 3.82 -8.65
CA CYS A 91 -3.83 5.08 -9.08
C CYS A 91 -2.77 6.16 -9.35
N TYR A 92 -1.79 6.33 -8.45
CA TYR A 92 -0.69 7.26 -8.67
C TYR A 92 0.14 6.92 -9.91
N LEU A 93 0.45 5.64 -10.13
CA LEU A 93 1.21 5.17 -11.30
C LEU A 93 0.52 5.54 -12.63
N ASN A 94 -0.81 5.60 -12.63
CA ASN A 94 -1.63 6.00 -13.78
C ASN A 94 -2.01 7.49 -13.78
N SER A 95 -1.54 8.27 -12.81
CA SER A 95 -1.79 9.71 -12.69
C SER A 95 -0.60 10.54 -13.21
N PHE A 96 -0.68 11.87 -13.06
CA PHE A 96 0.47 12.75 -13.32
C PHE A 96 1.63 12.50 -12.34
N ASN A 97 1.33 12.18 -11.07
CA ASN A 97 2.31 12.03 -9.99
C ASN A 97 2.80 10.58 -9.83
N LYS A 98 3.33 10.00 -10.91
CA LYS A 98 3.67 8.56 -10.97
C LYS A 98 4.68 8.12 -9.91
N THR A 99 5.63 8.98 -9.56
CA THR A 99 6.68 8.69 -8.58
C THR A 99 6.14 8.41 -7.18
N LYS A 100 4.99 8.99 -6.80
CA LYS A 100 4.33 8.72 -5.52
C LYS A 100 3.89 7.27 -5.38
N SER A 101 3.68 6.54 -6.48
CA SER A 101 3.25 5.15 -6.43
C SER A 101 4.20 4.25 -5.64
N ILE A 102 5.51 4.53 -5.73
CA ILE A 102 6.57 3.73 -5.09
C ILE A 102 6.35 3.64 -3.57
N SER A 103 6.16 4.77 -2.89
CA SER A 103 6.00 4.79 -1.42
C SER A 103 4.75 4.04 -0.96
N TYR A 104 3.68 4.09 -1.76
CA TYR A 104 2.43 3.37 -1.44
C TYR A 104 2.57 1.86 -1.68
N PHE A 105 3.26 1.45 -2.75
CA PHE A 105 3.57 0.03 -2.96
C PHE A 105 4.50 -0.54 -1.89
N GLU A 106 5.53 0.21 -1.50
CA GLU A 106 6.43 -0.17 -0.39
C GLU A 106 5.65 -0.33 0.93
N THR A 107 4.72 0.58 1.20
CA THR A 107 3.85 0.50 2.38
C THR A 107 2.94 -0.73 2.30
N ALA A 108 2.33 -1.00 1.15
CA ALA A 108 1.50 -2.17 0.93
C ALA A 108 2.26 -3.48 1.19
N LEU A 109 3.47 -3.64 0.62
CA LEU A 109 4.33 -4.82 0.84
C LEU A 109 4.81 -4.96 2.29
N LYS A 110 5.03 -3.83 2.98
CA LYS A 110 5.42 -3.83 4.40
C LYS A 110 4.27 -4.34 5.29
N LEU A 111 3.03 -3.96 4.97
CA LEU A 111 1.83 -4.36 5.71
C LEU A 111 1.43 -5.80 5.41
N ASP A 112 1.50 -6.20 4.14
CA ASP A 112 1.25 -7.56 3.66
C ASP A 112 2.11 -7.85 2.41
N ALA A 113 3.11 -8.70 2.58
CA ALA A 113 4.02 -9.11 1.51
C ALA A 113 3.35 -9.90 0.37
N LYS A 114 2.11 -10.37 0.56
CA LYS A 114 1.33 -11.11 -0.45
C LYS A 114 0.07 -10.36 -0.89
N VAL A 115 0.00 -9.05 -0.63
CA VAL A 115 -1.19 -8.22 -0.89
C VAL A 115 -1.71 -8.31 -2.33
N ASN A 116 -0.81 -8.38 -3.31
CA ASN A 116 -1.19 -8.50 -4.72
C ASN A 116 -0.03 -9.09 -5.55
N LEU A 117 -0.33 -10.03 -6.44
CA LEU A 117 0.66 -10.68 -7.29
C LEU A 117 1.33 -9.70 -8.28
N GLU A 118 0.59 -8.72 -8.79
CA GLU A 118 1.08 -7.75 -9.79
C GLU A 118 1.96 -6.65 -9.18
N ILE A 119 2.07 -6.56 -7.85
CA ILE A 119 2.70 -5.40 -7.20
C ILE A 119 4.16 -5.20 -7.63
N HIS A 120 4.93 -6.28 -7.78
CA HIS A 120 6.31 -6.22 -8.25
C HIS A 120 6.39 -5.78 -9.72
N TYR A 121 5.44 -6.16 -10.56
CA TYR A 121 5.36 -5.65 -11.94
C TYR A 121 5.09 -4.14 -11.96
N LEU A 122 4.13 -3.67 -11.17
CA LEU A 122 3.77 -2.26 -11.09
C LEU A 122 4.88 -1.41 -10.45
N MET A 123 5.59 -1.93 -9.44
CA MET A 123 6.79 -1.29 -8.89
C MET A 123 7.92 -1.21 -9.92
N GLY A 124 8.10 -2.24 -10.74
CA GLY A 124 9.04 -2.21 -11.86
C GLY A 124 8.74 -1.07 -12.83
N GLN A 125 7.46 -0.89 -13.19
CA GLN A 125 7.02 0.23 -14.03
C GLN A 125 7.27 1.58 -13.35
N ALA A 126 6.94 1.68 -12.07
CA ALA A 126 7.13 2.90 -11.29
C ALA A 126 8.62 3.32 -11.24
N TYR A 127 9.51 2.39 -10.93
CA TYR A 127 10.96 2.65 -10.91
C TYR A 127 11.51 2.97 -12.29
N GLN A 128 11.04 2.30 -13.34
CA GLN A 128 11.44 2.60 -14.72
C GLN A 128 11.06 4.02 -15.12
N LEU A 129 9.84 4.45 -14.78
CA LEU A 129 9.36 5.81 -15.03
C LEU A 129 10.11 6.85 -14.18
N ASN A 130 10.65 6.45 -13.04
CA ASN A 130 11.53 7.28 -12.20
C ASN A 130 13.02 7.18 -12.56
N LEU A 131 13.36 6.54 -13.68
CA LEU A 131 14.74 6.33 -14.16
C LEU A 131 15.63 5.49 -13.22
N GLU A 132 15.04 4.77 -12.25
CA GLU A 132 15.73 3.87 -11.33
C GLU A 132 15.80 2.45 -11.92
N PHE A 133 16.49 2.33 -13.06
CA PHE A 133 16.47 1.11 -13.89
C PHE A 133 16.95 -0.16 -13.16
N ASP A 134 17.94 -0.06 -12.28
CA ASP A 134 18.44 -1.21 -11.51
C ASP A 134 17.36 -1.78 -10.57
N LYS A 135 16.59 -0.89 -9.93
CA LYS A 135 15.45 -1.30 -9.09
C LYS A 135 14.33 -1.85 -9.95
N ALA A 136 14.03 -1.22 -11.08
CA ALA A 136 13.01 -1.72 -12.01
C ALA A 136 13.31 -3.16 -12.46
N VAL A 137 14.56 -3.44 -12.87
CA VAL A 137 15.01 -4.78 -13.27
C VAL A 137 14.84 -5.79 -12.13
N LYS A 138 15.17 -5.39 -10.90
CA LYS A 138 14.99 -6.25 -9.72
C LYS A 138 13.52 -6.61 -9.52
N GLU A 139 12.62 -5.62 -9.51
CA GLU A 139 11.19 -5.84 -9.29
C GLU A 139 10.56 -6.69 -10.41
N TYR A 140 10.91 -6.45 -11.68
CA TYR A 140 10.43 -7.28 -12.79
C TYR A 140 10.92 -8.74 -12.69
N LYS A 141 12.15 -8.98 -12.22
CA LYS A 141 12.65 -10.34 -11.97
C LYS A 141 11.86 -11.03 -10.86
N THR A 142 11.63 -10.34 -9.74
CA THR A 142 10.82 -10.87 -8.65
C THR A 142 9.41 -11.21 -9.11
N TYR A 143 8.77 -10.35 -9.92
CA TYR A 143 7.48 -10.65 -10.53
C TYR A 143 7.55 -11.91 -11.42
N LYS A 144 8.52 -11.98 -12.34
CA LYS A 144 8.68 -13.14 -13.23
C LYS A 144 8.88 -14.46 -12.47
N GLU A 145 9.65 -14.44 -11.40
CA GLU A 145 9.90 -15.61 -10.54
C GLU A 145 8.66 -16.03 -9.74
N SER A 146 7.73 -15.10 -9.49
CA SER A 146 6.46 -15.38 -8.82
C SER A 146 5.39 -16.02 -9.72
N LEU A 147 5.55 -15.91 -11.06
CA LEU A 147 4.66 -16.55 -12.02
C LEU A 147 4.94 -18.06 -12.04
N VAL A 148 3.91 -18.88 -11.87
CA VAL A 148 4.01 -20.35 -11.97
C VAL A 148 4.38 -20.71 -13.42
N PRO A 149 5.17 -21.77 -13.68
CA PRO A 149 5.66 -22.09 -15.03
C PRO A 149 4.59 -22.14 -16.15
N ASP A 150 3.35 -22.49 -15.85
CA ASP A 150 2.25 -22.56 -16.84
C ASP A 150 1.78 -21.17 -17.34
N GLU A 151 1.97 -20.09 -16.56
CA GLU A 151 1.62 -18.73 -17.02
C GLU A 151 2.65 -18.16 -18.01
N LEU A 152 3.89 -18.66 -18.00
CA LEU A 152 4.93 -18.28 -18.96
C LEU A 152 4.58 -18.73 -20.38
N VAL A 153 3.81 -19.82 -20.52
CA VAL A 153 3.40 -20.38 -21.82
C VAL A 153 2.40 -19.47 -22.55
N LYS A 154 1.66 -18.61 -21.84
CA LYS A 154 0.69 -17.69 -22.45
C LYS A 154 1.36 -16.56 -23.25
N TYR A 155 2.65 -16.34 -23.04
CA TYR A 155 3.42 -15.22 -23.62
C TYR A 155 4.58 -15.68 -24.51
N THR A 156 4.69 -16.98 -24.81
CA THR A 156 5.61 -17.59 -25.78
C THR A 156 4.85 -18.21 -26.93
#